data_AF-H8MA83-F1
#
_entry.id   AF-H8MA83-F1
#
_cell.length_a   1.000
_cell.length_b   1.000
_cell.length_c   1.000
_cell.angle_alpha   90.00
_cell.angle_beta   90.00
_cell.angle_gamma   90.00
#
_symmetry.space_group_name_H-M   'P 1'
#
loop_
_entity.id
_entity.type
_entity.pdbx_description
1 polymer ?
#
loop_
_entity_poly.entity_id
_entity_poly.type
_entity_poly.pdbx_seq_one_letter_code
_entity_poly.pdbx_strand_id
1 'polypeptide(L)'
;MFFVLSGFLITYRYFNENPIDFKKYMVNRFARIYPMYFLITVGVFISGYLTSGIWTQEKTIEALLSFTMTKAFFKEYFLGGVAQGWTLTLEEMFYVTAPFYFILIRKRKFGSIYCQFLFSFLVLE
;
A
#
# COMPACT_ATOMS: atom_id res chain seq x y z
N MET A 1 5.32 -8.83 10.78
CA MET A 1 4.40 -9.99 10.79
C MET A 1 3.33 -9.92 9.70
N PHE A 2 2.56 -8.83 9.58
CA PHE A 2 1.50 -8.70 8.55
C PHE A 2 1.97 -9.00 7.11
N PHE A 3 3.14 -8.50 6.71
CA PHE A 3 3.71 -8.76 5.37
C PHE A 3 3.95 -10.25 5.10
N VAL A 4 4.51 -10.98 6.07
CA VAL A 4 4.82 -12.41 5.93
C VAL A 4 3.54 -13.24 5.82
N LEU A 5 2.56 -12.96 6.69
CA LEU A 5 1.26 -13.63 6.64
C LEU A 5 0.51 -13.32 5.34
N SER A 6 0.56 -12.06 4.89
CA SER A 6 -0.07 -11.66 3.64
C SER A 6 0.58 -12.36 2.45
N GLY A 7 1.91 -12.41 2.40
CA GLY A 7 2.65 -13.15 1.37
C GLY A 7 2.32 -14.63 1.34
N PHE A 8 2.29 -15.28 2.50
CA PHE A 8 1.93 -16.69 2.63
C PHE A 8 0.49 -16.97 2.15
N LEU A 9 -0.47 -16.10 2.48
CA LEU A 9 -1.87 -16.28 2.07
C LEU A 9 -2.03 -16.14 0.55
N ILE A 10 -1.30 -15.23 -0.08
CA ILE A 10 -1.34 -15.04 -1.54
C ILE A 10 -0.72 -16.24 -2.23
N THR A 11 0.45 -16.71 -1.77
CA THR A 11 1.09 -17.90 -2.36
C THR A 11 0.20 -19.11 -2.19
N TYR A 12 -0.34 -19.35 -1.00
CA TYR A 12 -1.23 -20.47 -0.74
C TYR A 12 -2.49 -20.47 -1.63
N ARG A 13 -3.15 -19.31 -1.81
CA ARG A 13 -4.40 -19.23 -2.56
C ARG A 13 -4.21 -19.23 -4.08
N TYR A 14 -3.17 -18.57 -4.58
CA TYR A 14 -2.96 -18.35 -6.02
C TYR A 14 -1.96 -19.32 -6.66
N PHE A 15 -1.33 -20.21 -5.90
CA PHE A 15 -0.41 -21.20 -6.47
C PHE A 15 -1.11 -22.22 -7.38
N ASN A 16 -2.37 -22.56 -7.09
CA ASN A 16 -3.14 -23.55 -7.87
C ASN A 16 -4.13 -22.96 -8.88
N GLU A 17 -4.41 -21.66 -8.85
CA GLU A 17 -5.32 -21.02 -9.82
C GLU A 17 -4.61 -20.81 -11.18
N ASN A 18 -5.18 -21.36 -12.25
CA ASN A 18 -4.79 -21.09 -13.64
C ASN A 18 -6.07 -20.79 -14.45
N PRO A 19 -6.25 -19.58 -15.00
CA PRO A 19 -5.39 -18.39 -14.97
C PRO A 19 -5.54 -17.56 -13.68
N ILE A 20 -4.51 -16.79 -13.32
CA ILE A 20 -4.57 -15.87 -12.18
C ILE A 20 -5.35 -14.61 -12.57
N ASP A 21 -6.53 -14.42 -11.99
CA ASP A 21 -7.32 -13.18 -12.18
C ASP A 21 -6.78 -12.04 -11.29
N PHE A 22 -5.67 -11.43 -11.72
CA PHE A 22 -4.97 -10.35 -11.00
C PHE A 22 -5.88 -9.16 -10.67
N LYS A 23 -6.72 -8.73 -11.63
CA LYS A 23 -7.63 -7.60 -11.44
C LYS A 23 -8.66 -7.88 -10.34
N LYS A 24 -9.28 -9.06 -10.38
CA LYS A 24 -10.30 -9.47 -9.39
C LYS A 24 -9.69 -9.59 -8.00
N TYR A 25 -8.48 -10.13 -7.92
CA TYR A 25 -7.72 -10.22 -6.67
C TYR A 25 -7.45 -8.84 -6.04
N MET A 26 -6.89 -7.90 -6.82
CA MET A 26 -6.57 -6.55 -6.33
C MET A 26 -7.83 -5.78 -5.93
N VAL A 27 -8.85 -5.77 -6.79
CA VAL A 27 -10.11 -5.03 -6.55
C VAL A 27 -10.82 -5.54 -5.30
N ASN A 28 -10.92 -6.86 -5.10
CA ASN A 28 -11.58 -7.42 -3.91
C ASN A 28 -10.87 -7.05 -2.61
N ARG A 29 -9.56 -6.84 -2.64
CA ARG A 29 -8.77 -6.49 -1.46
C ARG A 29 -8.81 -4.99 -1.20
N PHE A 30 -8.62 -4.19 -2.23
CA PHE A 30 -8.71 -2.74 -2.17
C PHE A 30 -10.12 -2.28 -1.74
N ALA A 31 -11.18 -2.86 -2.31
CA ALA A 31 -12.56 -2.52 -1.97
C ALA A 31 -12.95 -2.86 -0.52
N ARG A 32 -12.21 -3.72 0.18
CA ARG A 32 -12.47 -4.03 1.59
C ARG A 32 -11.74 -3.08 2.54
N ILE A 33 -10.50 -2.72 2.23
CA ILE A 33 -9.63 -1.95 3.13
C ILE A 33 -9.79 -0.44 2.90
N TYR A 34 -9.93 -0.03 1.64
CA TYR A 34 -10.00 1.37 1.24
C TYR A 34 -11.20 2.13 1.85
N PRO A 35 -12.44 1.59 1.90
CA PRO A 35 -13.58 2.35 2.42
C PRO A 35 -13.40 2.72 3.90
N MET A 36 -12.87 1.79 4.70
CA MET A 36 -12.65 2.03 6.13
C MET A 36 -11.52 3.04 6.34
N TYR A 37 -10.41 2.91 5.61
CA TYR A 37 -9.30 3.85 5.71
C TYR A 37 -9.69 5.26 5.24
N PHE A 38 -10.50 5.36 4.18
CA PHE A 38 -11.02 6.63 3.69
C PHE A 38 -11.84 7.34 4.77
N LEU A 39 -12.76 6.62 5.43
CA LEU A 39 -13.58 7.18 6.51
C LEU A 39 -12.74 7.66 7.71
N ILE A 40 -11.73 6.88 8.11
CA ILE A 40 -10.84 7.27 9.22
C ILE A 40 -10.04 8.51 8.84
N THR A 41 -9.49 8.55 7.63
CA THR A 41 -8.73 9.69 7.11
C THR A 41 -9.59 10.96 7.11
N VAL A 42 -10.81 10.88 6.56
CA VAL A 42 -11.79 11.98 6.62
C VAL A 42 -12.04 12.42 8.07
N GLY A 43 -12.29 11.48 8.98
CA GLY A 43 -12.54 11.78 10.39
C GLY A 43 -11.39 12.51 11.09
N VAL A 44 -10.14 12.11 10.82
CA VAL A 44 -8.94 12.75 11.39
C VAL A 44 -8.74 14.17 10.85
N PHE A 45 -9.00 14.41 9.56
CA PHE A 45 -8.90 15.76 9.00
C PHE A 45 -10.04 16.67 9.48
N ILE A 46 -11.27 16.14 9.62
CA ILE A 46 -12.40 16.89 10.19
C ILE A 46 -12.15 17.25 11.66
N SER A 47 -11.72 16.30 12.49
CA SER A 47 -11.42 16.56 13.90
C SER A 47 -10.23 17.52 14.07
N GLY A 48 -9.21 17.39 13.22
CA GLY A 48 -8.08 18.32 13.16
C GLY A 48 -8.53 19.74 12.82
N TYR A 49 -9.41 19.91 11.83
CA TYR A 49 -9.95 21.21 11.45
C TYR A 49 -10.79 21.84 12.58
N LEU A 50 -11.67 21.06 13.21
CA LEU A 50 -12.51 21.53 14.32
C LEU A 50 -11.69 21.97 15.55
N THR A 51 -10.56 21.31 15.82
CA THR A 51 -9.72 21.59 16.99
C THR A 51 -8.80 22.80 16.78
N SER A 52 -8.22 22.93 15.58
CA SER A 52 -7.19 23.94 15.31
C SER A 52 -7.74 25.20 14.63
N GLY A 53 -8.90 25.14 13.96
CA GLY A 53 -9.54 26.27 13.31
C GLY A 53 -8.75 26.90 12.14
N ILE A 54 -7.55 26.40 11.85
CA ILE A 54 -6.63 26.95 10.86
C ILE A 54 -6.39 25.87 9.80
N TRP A 55 -6.79 26.16 8.57
CA TRP A 55 -6.55 25.31 7.41
C TRP A 55 -5.40 25.90 6.58
N THR A 56 -4.20 25.36 6.75
CA THR A 56 -3.00 25.76 6.00
C THR A 56 -2.88 24.96 4.70
N GLN A 57 -2.17 25.48 3.69
CA GLN A 57 -1.88 24.75 2.44
C GLN A 57 -1.17 23.41 2.70
N GLU A 58 -0.27 23.36 3.69
CA GLU A 58 0.44 22.13 4.10
C GLU A 58 -0.52 21.01 4.54
N LYS A 59 -1.59 21.34 5.27
CA LYS A 59 -2.64 20.38 5.68
C LYS A 59 -3.41 19.82 4.49
N THR A 60 -3.55 20.60 3.42
CA THR A 60 -4.21 20.17 2.18
C THR A 60 -3.34 19.15 1.45
N ILE A 61 -2.03 19.38 1.40
CA ILE A 61 -1.06 18.45 0.82
C ILE A 61 -1.01 17.16 1.64
N GLU A 62 -0.97 17.26 2.97
CA GLU A 62 -1.01 16.13 3.88
C GLU A 62 -2.30 15.29 3.73
N ALA A 63 -3.45 15.95 3.55
CA ALA A 63 -4.73 15.30 3.27
C ALA A 63 -4.70 14.57 1.92
N LEU A 64 -4.26 15.25 0.87
CA LEU A 64 -4.17 14.66 -0.47
C LEU A 64 -3.25 13.44 -0.47
N LEU A 65 -2.05 13.55 0.13
CA LEU A 65 -1.10 12.44 0.27
C LEU A 65 -1.64 11.29 1.11
N SER A 66 -2.45 11.58 2.14
CA SER A 66 -3.12 10.58 2.96
C SER A 66 -4.21 9.85 2.18
N PHE A 67 -5.00 10.57 1.36
CA PHE A 67 -6.06 10.00 0.51
C PHE A 67 -5.51 9.16 -0.65
N THR A 68 -4.42 9.60 -1.27
CA THR A 68 -3.75 8.85 -2.35
C THR A 68 -2.85 7.72 -1.82
N MET A 69 -2.81 7.52 -0.49
CA MET A 69 -1.93 6.56 0.18
C MET A 69 -0.45 6.70 -0.24
N THR A 70 -0.02 7.91 -0.59
CA THR A 70 1.35 8.19 -1.08
C THR A 70 2.21 8.86 -0.01
N LYS A 71 1.67 9.09 1.19
CA LYS A 71 2.42 9.76 2.26
C LYS A 71 3.66 9.02 2.74
N ALA A 72 3.72 7.69 2.60
CA ALA A 72 4.87 6.91 3.02
C ALA A 72 6.16 7.25 2.24
N PHE A 73 6.03 7.87 1.06
CA PHE A 73 7.16 8.34 0.27
C PHE A 73 7.75 9.67 0.77
N PHE A 74 6.98 10.45 1.53
CA PHE A 74 7.42 11.76 1.99
C PHE A 74 7.66 11.74 3.50
N LYS A 75 8.93 11.78 3.90
CA LYS A 75 9.38 11.72 5.30
C LYS A 75 8.78 12.81 6.18
N GLU A 76 8.50 13.98 5.60
CA GLU A 76 7.88 15.13 6.27
C GLU A 76 6.40 14.91 6.65
N TYR A 77 5.67 14.09 5.88
CA TYR A 77 4.24 13.82 6.09
C TYR A 77 3.99 12.41 6.64
N PHE A 78 5.06 11.71 7.07
CA PHE A 78 5.01 10.32 7.54
C PHE A 78 4.10 10.12 8.75
N LEU A 79 4.13 11.07 9.70
CA LEU A 79 3.28 11.09 10.90
C LEU A 79 2.01 11.93 10.72
N GLY A 80 1.84 12.53 9.54
CA GLY A 80 0.69 13.37 9.24
C GLY A 80 -0.63 12.58 9.17
N GLY A 81 -1.67 13.13 9.80
CA GLY A 81 -3.00 12.55 9.90
C GLY A 81 -3.02 11.21 10.63
N VAL A 82 -3.38 10.13 9.91
CA VAL A 82 -3.43 8.77 10.48
C VAL A 82 -2.01 8.22 10.62
N ALA A 83 -1.39 8.32 11.81
CA ALA A 83 0.00 7.89 12.03
C ALA A 83 0.34 6.46 11.57
N GLN A 84 -0.64 5.56 11.51
CA GLN A 84 -0.45 4.17 11.02
C GLN A 84 -0.55 4.02 9.49
N GLY A 85 -0.86 5.08 8.75
CA GLY A 85 -1.12 5.00 7.30
C GLY A 85 0.09 4.60 6.46
N TRP A 86 1.32 4.75 6.97
CA TRP A 86 2.53 4.34 6.25
C TRP A 86 2.62 2.82 6.02
N THR A 87 2.10 2.00 6.93
CA THR A 87 2.10 0.54 6.74
C THR A 87 1.17 0.12 5.62
N LEU A 88 0.12 0.90 5.37
CA LEU A 88 -0.88 0.60 4.35
C LEU A 88 -0.32 0.81 2.94
N THR A 89 0.42 1.90 2.72
CA THR A 89 1.15 2.13 1.46
C THR A 89 2.10 0.97 1.16
N LEU A 90 2.88 0.52 2.15
CA LEU A 90 3.77 -0.63 1.99
C LEU A 90 3.00 -1.91 1.65
N GLU A 91 1.80 -2.09 2.23
CA GLU A 91 0.93 -3.23 1.94
C GLU A 91 0.44 -3.20 0.48
N GLU A 92 0.06 -2.04 -0.04
CA GLU A 92 -0.32 -1.86 -1.44
C GLU A 92 0.82 -2.12 -2.39
N MET A 93 2.03 -1.61 -2.10
CA MET A 93 3.23 -1.91 -2.90
C MET A 93 3.55 -3.40 -2.90
N PHE A 94 3.40 -4.06 -1.75
CA PHE A 94 3.55 -5.51 -1.65
C PHE A 94 2.53 -6.25 -2.53
N TYR A 95 1.27 -5.80 -2.57
CA TYR A 95 0.25 -6.42 -3.44
C TYR A 95 0.50 -6.21 -4.93
N VAL A 96 1.01 -5.04 -5.32
CA VAL A 96 1.38 -4.74 -6.71
C VAL A 96 2.58 -5.58 -7.14
N THR A 97 3.55 -5.82 -6.25
CA THR A 97 4.75 -6.60 -6.55
C THR A 97 4.53 -8.12 -6.52
N ALA A 98 3.59 -8.61 -5.70
CA ALA A 98 3.24 -10.04 -5.60
C ALA A 98 3.05 -10.78 -6.95
N PRO A 99 2.24 -10.31 -7.93
CA PRO A 99 2.07 -10.99 -9.21
C PRO A 99 3.35 -11.10 -10.03
N PHE A 100 4.24 -10.10 -9.96
CA PHE A 100 5.54 -10.18 -10.61
C PHE A 100 6.37 -11.32 -10.02
N TYR A 101 6.37 -11.48 -8.70
CA TYR A 101 7.03 -12.60 -8.03
C TYR A 101 6.47 -13.96 -8.47
N PHE A 102 5.15 -14.12 -8.63
CA PHE A 102 4.56 -15.39 -9.12
C PHE A 102 5.00 -15.74 -10.55
N ILE A 103 4.96 -14.76 -11.46
CA ILE A 103 5.39 -14.96 -12.85
C ILE A 103 6.88 -15.35 -12.88
N LEU A 104 7.68 -14.70 -12.04
CA LEU A 104 9.13 -14.94 -11.93
C LEU A 104 9.48 -16.32 -11.38
N ILE A 105 8.84 -16.71 -10.27
CA ILE A 105 9.04 -18.03 -9.64
C ILE A 105 8.65 -19.14 -10.61
N ARG A 106 7.55 -18.97 -11.35
CA ARG A 106 7.10 -19.96 -12.35
C ARG A 106 8.07 -20.09 -13.53
N LYS A 107 8.78 -19.01 -13.88
CA LYS A 107 9.79 -19.02 -14.97
C LYS A 107 11.19 -19.47 -14.51
N ARG A 108 11.41 -19.81 -13.22
CA ARG A 108 12.69 -20.27 -12.64
C ARG A 108 13.92 -19.42 -13.03
N LYS A 109 13.76 -18.12 -13.35
CA LYS A 109 14.88 -17.21 -13.66
C LYS A 109 15.25 -16.39 -12.42
N PHE A 110 16.10 -16.96 -11.58
CA PHE A 110 16.59 -16.33 -10.33
C PHE A 110 17.19 -14.93 -10.52
N GLY A 111 17.81 -14.64 -11.67
CA GLY A 111 18.40 -13.32 -11.96
C GLY A 111 17.39 -12.16 -12.03
N SER A 112 16.14 -12.42 -12.40
CA SER A 112 15.12 -11.37 -12.51
C SER A 112 14.40 -11.10 -11.18
N ILE A 113 14.55 -11.99 -10.19
CA ILE A 113 14.10 -11.76 -8.80
C ILE A 113 14.98 -10.68 -8.15
N TYR A 114 16.29 -10.72 -8.40
CA TYR A 114 17.24 -9.74 -7.89
C TYR A 114 16.97 -8.33 -8.42
N CYS A 115 16.66 -8.21 -9.72
CA CYS A 115 16.36 -6.91 -10.34
C CYS A 115 15.09 -6.26 -9.78
N GLN A 116 14.07 -7.08 -9.47
CA GLN A 116 12.83 -6.60 -8.85
C GLN A 116 13.04 -6.15 -7.39
N PHE A 117 13.83 -6.93 -6.64
CA PHE A 117 14.25 -6.55 -5.28
C PHE A 117 15.04 -5.24 -5.27
N LEU A 118 15.94 -5.07 -6.24
CA LEU A 118 16.75 -3.87 -6.40
C LEU A 118 15.89 -2.66 -6.77
N PHE A 119 14.87 -2.84 -7.61
CA PHE A 119 13.89 -1.80 -7.93
C PHE A 119 13.05 -1.40 -6.71
N SER A 120 12.57 -2.37 -5.91
CA SER A 120 11.84 -2.06 -4.67
C SER A 120 12.71 -1.38 -3.62
N PHE A 121 14.00 -1.71 -3.56
CA PHE A 121 14.95 -1.07 -2.65
C PHE A 121 15.25 0.37 -3.07
N LEU A 122 15.44 0.61 -4.37
CA LEU A 122 15.66 1.96 -4.94
C LEU A 122 14.43 2.88 -4.83
N VAL A 123 13.22 2.31 -4.76
CA VAL A 123 11.97 3.07 -4.53
C VAL A 123 11.75 3.39 -3.05
N LEU A 124 12.49 2.76 -2.14
CA LEU A 124 12.38 2.93 -0.68
C LEU A 124 13.54 3.75 -0.06
N GLU A 125 14.59 4.06 -0.82
CA GLU A 125 15.63 5.05 -0.48
C GLU A 125 15.16 6.48 -0.80
#